data_AF-A0A971DNT5-F1
#
_entry.id   AF-A0A971DNT5-F1
#
_cell.length_a   1.000
_cell.length_b   1.000
_cell.length_c   1.000
_cell.angle_alpha   90.00
_cell.angle_beta   90.00
_cell.angle_gamma   90.00
#
_symmetry.space_group_name_H-M   'P 1'
#
loop_
_entity.id
_entity.type
_entity.pdbx_description
1 polymer ?
#
loop_
_entity_poly.entity_id
_entity_poly.type
_entity_poly.pdbx_seq_one_letter_code
_entity_poly.pdbx_strand_id
1 'polypeptide(L)'
;MKDGEELAKFDLIVDLKFLLDNFPGKIFAMGIEISSDQRETNPKLSTTAVIIYTRIVKPTANFTYSINSSQAHQVNFSNSSLMSTAYVWDFGDGTAVTDETSPAHTYSSAGTYTVTLTAIGITGEQDKSIKTIEVIVP
;
A
#
# COMPACT_ATOMS: atom_id res chain seq x y z
N MET A 1 14.38 7.21 41.58
CA MET A 1 13.78 6.34 40.55
C MET A 1 14.84 6.12 39.50
N LYS A 2 15.50 4.97 39.57
CA LYS A 2 16.45 4.56 38.54
C LYS A 2 15.62 3.93 37.41
N ASP A 3 15.86 4.50 36.23
CA ASP A 3 15.87 3.82 34.94
C ASP A 3 14.48 3.46 34.39
N GLY A 4 14.15 4.03 33.24
CA GLY A 4 12.90 3.80 32.50
C GLY A 4 12.81 2.39 31.91
N GLU A 5 12.93 1.37 32.76
CA GLU A 5 12.65 -0.01 32.40
C GLU A 5 11.15 -0.17 32.16
N GLU A 6 10.82 -0.77 31.02
CA GLU A 6 9.49 -1.21 30.66
C GLU A 6 9.07 -2.34 31.63
N LEU A 7 8.11 -2.06 32.52
CA LEU A 7 7.70 -3.00 33.57
C LEU A 7 6.75 -4.10 33.08
N ALA A 8 6.06 -3.89 31.96
CA ALA A 8 5.19 -4.88 31.34
C ALA A 8 4.84 -4.48 29.90
N LYS A 9 4.82 -5.47 29.01
CA LYS A 9 4.31 -5.36 27.65
C LYS A 9 2.97 -6.07 27.56
N PHE A 10 1.96 -5.41 26.98
CA PHE A 10 0.68 -6.02 26.65
C PHE A 10 0.46 -5.90 25.15
N ASP A 11 0.30 -7.04 24.48
CA ASP A 11 -0.07 -7.07 23.07
C ASP A 11 -1.60 -7.22 22.96
N LEU A 12 -2.26 -6.20 22.41
CA LEU A 12 -3.66 -6.30 22.02
C LEU A 12 -3.72 -6.82 20.58
N ILE A 13 -3.97 -8.12 20.44
CA ILE A 13 -4.09 -8.76 19.14
C ILE A 13 -5.57 -8.76 18.74
N VAL A 14 -5.87 -8.09 17.63
CA VAL A 14 -7.21 -8.09 17.03
C VAL A 14 -7.17 -8.96 15.78
N ASP A 15 -7.99 -10.01 15.76
CA ASP A 15 -8.19 -10.82 14.56
C ASP A 15 -9.12 -10.10 13.59
N LEU A 16 -8.51 -9.35 12.66
CA LEU A 16 -9.24 -8.64 11.62
C LEU A 16 -10.01 -9.60 10.70
N LYS A 17 -9.49 -10.81 10.46
CA LYS A 17 -10.15 -11.80 9.60
C LYS A 17 -11.45 -12.30 10.24
N PHE A 18 -11.41 -12.61 11.54
CA PHE A 18 -12.61 -12.97 12.30
C PHE A 18 -13.69 -11.88 12.21
N LEU A 19 -13.31 -10.61 12.42
CA LEU A 19 -14.26 -9.49 12.38
C LEU A 19 -14.89 -9.33 10.98
N LEU A 20 -14.09 -9.47 9.92
CA LEU A 20 -14.57 -9.36 8.55
C LEU A 20 -15.50 -10.51 8.14
N ASP A 21 -15.14 -11.73 8.53
CA ASP A 21 -15.91 -12.93 8.20
C ASP A 21 -17.27 -12.95 8.92
N ASN A 22 -17.34 -12.45 10.15
CA ASN A 22 -18.54 -12.52 10.98
C ASN A 22 -19.39 -11.23 10.97
N PHE A 23 -18.80 -10.08 10.64
CA PHE A 23 -19.48 -8.78 10.69
C PHE A 23 -19.17 -7.89 9.48
N PRO A 24 -19.52 -8.30 8.26
CA PRO A 24 -19.16 -7.58 7.05
C PRO A 24 -19.75 -6.16 7.01
N GLY A 25 -18.89 -5.17 6.74
CA GLY A 25 -19.27 -3.76 6.54
C GLY A 25 -19.65 -2.98 7.81
N LYS A 26 -19.46 -3.55 9.00
CA LYS A 26 -19.74 -2.88 10.28
C LYS A 26 -18.52 -2.17 10.83
N ILE A 27 -18.65 -0.95 11.34
CA ILE A 27 -17.54 -0.20 11.98
C ILE A 27 -17.41 -0.57 13.45
N PHE A 28 -16.19 -0.85 13.89
CA PHE A 28 -15.80 -1.23 15.24
C PHE A 28 -14.90 -0.13 15.79
N ALA A 29 -15.29 0.43 16.93
CA ALA A 29 -14.43 1.27 17.72
C ALA A 29 -13.94 0.44 18.91
N MET A 30 -12.62 0.45 19.14
CA MET A 30 -12.05 -0.10 20.37
C MET A 30 -11.68 1.06 21.28
N GLY A 31 -12.28 1.08 22.48
CA GLY A 31 -11.78 1.88 23.58
C GLY A 31 -10.73 1.07 24.32
N ILE A 32 -9.53 1.60 24.46
CA ILE A 32 -8.51 1.05 25.36
C ILE A 32 -8.42 2.01 26.53
N GLU A 33 -8.83 1.57 27.72
CA GLU A 33 -8.67 2.30 28.96
C GLU A 33 -7.60 1.61 29.80
N ILE A 34 -6.55 2.35 30.15
CA ILE A 34 -5.50 1.90 31.05
C ILE A 34 -5.62 2.74 32.32
N SER A 35 -6.19 2.15 33.37
CA SER A 35 -6.32 2.79 34.69
C SER A 35 -5.27 2.24 35.66
N SER A 36 -4.63 3.13 36.42
CA SER A 36 -3.80 2.76 37.58
C SER A 36 -4.46 3.29 38.85
N ASP A 37 -4.31 2.57 39.97
CA ASP A 37 -4.74 3.02 41.30
C ASP A 37 -3.76 4.04 41.93
N GLN A 38 -2.61 4.27 41.28
CA GLN A 38 -1.58 5.20 41.75
C GLN A 38 -1.99 6.65 41.46
N ARG A 39 -2.18 7.40 42.55
CA ARG A 39 -2.84 8.72 42.62
C ARG A 39 -1.99 9.91 42.18
N GLU A 40 -1.18 9.76 41.13
CA GLU A 40 -0.52 10.88 40.46
C GLU A 40 -0.69 10.73 38.95
N THR A 41 -1.40 11.68 38.34
CA THR A 41 -1.54 11.81 36.89
C THR A 41 -0.16 11.74 36.23
N ASN A 42 0.14 10.67 35.48
CA ASN A 42 1.35 10.59 34.69
C ASN A 42 1.16 11.41 33.40
N PRO A 43 1.79 12.59 33.25
CA PRO A 43 1.62 13.44 32.06
C PRO A 43 2.24 12.83 30.79
N LYS A 44 2.88 11.66 30.87
CA LYS A 44 3.45 10.91 29.74
C LYS A 44 2.53 9.82 29.20
N LEU A 45 1.33 9.65 29.74
CA LEU A 45 0.34 8.74 29.15
C LEU A 45 -0.20 9.37 27.87
N SER A 46 0.31 8.89 26.74
CA SER A 46 -0.19 9.22 25.42
C SER A 46 -1.23 8.17 25.02
N THR A 47 -2.49 8.58 24.91
CA THR A 47 -3.53 7.75 24.29
C THR A 47 -3.23 7.62 22.80
N THR A 48 -2.85 6.42 22.36
CA THR A 48 -2.82 6.08 20.94
C THR A 48 -4.22 5.60 20.54
N ALA A 49 -4.91 6.36 19.70
CA ALA A 49 -6.13 5.88 19.08
C ALA A 49 -5.76 4.83 18.02
N VAL A 50 -6.19 3.58 18.20
CA VAL A 50 -6.13 2.55 17.15
C VAL A 50 -7.42 2.64 16.35
N ILE A 51 -7.34 3.27 15.17
CA ILE A 51 -8.47 3.34 14.24
C ILE A 51 -8.51 2.01 13.46
N ILE A 52 -9.54 1.20 13.70
CA ILE A 52 -9.78 -0.03 12.93
C ILE A 52 -10.66 0.30 11.73
N TYR A 53 -10.08 0.23 10.53
CA TYR A 53 -10.85 0.31 9.28
C TYR A 53 -11.58 -1.01 9.07
N THR A 54 -12.89 -1.01 9.29
CA THR A 54 -13.71 -2.22 9.11
C THR A 54 -14.26 -2.40 7.71
N ARG A 55 -13.89 -1.50 6.82
CA ARG A 55 -14.10 -1.63 5.40
C ARG A 55 -12.74 -1.80 4.77
N ILE A 56 -12.42 -3.03 4.36
CA ILE A 56 -11.36 -3.26 3.41
C ILE A 56 -11.78 -2.55 2.12
N VAL A 57 -11.19 -1.40 1.86
CA VAL A 57 -11.31 -0.77 0.55
C VAL A 57 -10.22 -1.38 -0.32
N LYS A 58 -10.64 -2.20 -1.28
CA LYS A 58 -9.71 -2.78 -2.25
C LYS A 58 -9.17 -1.66 -3.15
N PRO A 59 -7.87 -1.67 -3.47
CA PRO A 59 -7.35 -0.80 -4.50
C PRO A 59 -8.04 -1.11 -5.84
N THR A 60 -8.06 -0.13 -6.73
CA THR A 60 -8.41 -0.36 -8.13
C THR A 60 -7.21 0.08 -8.96
N ALA A 61 -6.50 -0.88 -9.53
CA ALA A 61 -5.29 -0.61 -10.28
C ALA A 61 -5.66 -0.10 -11.68
N ASN A 62 -5.07 1.02 -12.09
CA ASN A 62 -5.20 1.52 -13.44
C ASN A 62 -4.01 2.39 -13.81
N PHE A 63 -3.68 2.43 -15.10
CA PHE A 63 -2.68 3.34 -15.63
C PHE A 63 -2.91 3.68 -17.10
N THR A 64 -2.28 4.75 -17.55
CA THR A 64 -2.07 5.07 -18.97
C THR A 64 -0.58 5.13 -19.26
N TYR A 65 -0.23 5.19 -20.53
CA TYR A 65 1.17 5.34 -20.95
C TYR A 65 1.26 6.26 -22.17
N SER A 66 2.43 6.86 -22.37
CA SER A 66 2.78 7.61 -23.57
C SER A 66 4.20 7.27 -24.01
N ILE A 67 4.39 7.10 -25.31
CA ILE A 67 5.71 6.86 -25.91
C ILE A 67 6.38 8.21 -26.11
N ASN A 68 7.65 8.35 -25.68
CA ASN A 68 8.42 9.55 -25.95
C ASN A 68 8.71 9.63 -27.46
N SER A 69 8.14 10.62 -28.15
CA SER A 69 8.30 10.79 -29.60
C SER A 69 9.74 11.06 -30.03
N SER A 70 10.59 11.57 -29.12
CA SER A 70 12.02 11.82 -29.39
C SER A 70 12.90 10.61 -29.08
N GLN A 71 12.38 9.64 -28.31
CA GLN A 71 13.04 8.41 -27.90
C GLN A 71 12.00 7.30 -27.90
N ALA A 72 11.70 6.72 -29.06
CA ALA A 72 10.58 5.77 -29.22
C ALA A 72 10.65 4.52 -28.34
N HIS A 73 11.82 4.25 -27.73
CA HIS A 73 12.09 3.18 -26.80
C HIS A 73 11.90 3.57 -25.32
N GLN A 74 11.59 4.83 -25.03
CA GLN A 74 11.25 5.33 -23.71
C GLN A 74 9.73 5.52 -23.59
N VAL A 75 9.14 4.95 -22.54
CA VAL A 75 7.71 4.98 -22.25
C VAL A 75 7.50 5.61 -20.88
N ASN A 76 6.63 6.62 -20.82
CA ASN A 76 6.21 7.24 -19.56
C ASN A 76 4.90 6.61 -19.11
N PHE A 77 4.85 6.10 -17.89
CA PHE A 77 3.64 5.55 -17.30
C PHE A 77 2.98 6.57 -16.38
N SER A 78 1.66 6.60 -16.39
CA SER A 78 0.85 7.48 -15.54
C SER A 78 -0.14 6.63 -14.76
N ASN A 79 0.10 6.51 -13.47
CA ASN A 79 -0.78 5.80 -12.56
C ASN A 79 -2.08 6.58 -12.33
N SER A 80 -3.20 5.87 -12.44
CA SER A 80 -4.56 6.36 -12.17
C SER A 80 -5.31 5.44 -11.20
N SER A 81 -4.56 4.68 -10.40
CA SER A 81 -5.10 3.75 -9.42
C SER A 81 -5.82 4.49 -8.29
N LEU A 82 -6.86 3.87 -7.76
CA LEU A 82 -7.64 4.39 -6.65
C LEU A 82 -7.40 3.56 -5.39
N MET A 83 -7.57 4.18 -4.23
CA MET A 83 -7.56 3.51 -2.92
C MET A 83 -6.28 2.69 -2.65
N SER A 84 -5.13 3.20 -3.09
CA SER A 84 -3.82 2.54 -3.04
C SER A 84 -2.80 3.41 -2.29
N THR A 85 -1.89 2.78 -1.55
CA THR A 85 -0.81 3.42 -0.80
C THR A 85 0.59 3.06 -1.29
N ALA A 86 0.72 1.99 -2.08
CA ALA A 86 1.97 1.57 -2.69
C ALA A 86 1.72 0.93 -4.07
N TYR A 87 2.78 0.85 -4.87
CA TYR A 87 2.73 0.38 -6.25
C TYR A 87 3.92 -0.54 -6.53
N VAL A 88 3.74 -1.48 -7.46
CA VAL A 88 4.82 -2.28 -8.02
C VAL A 88 4.60 -2.39 -9.52
N TRP A 89 5.61 -2.02 -10.28
CA TRP A 89 5.64 -2.08 -11.74
C TRP A 89 6.53 -3.21 -12.22
N ASP A 90 5.99 -4.05 -13.09
CA ASP A 90 6.74 -4.98 -13.92
C ASP A 90 6.55 -4.55 -15.38
N PHE A 91 7.66 -4.20 -16.05
CA PHE A 91 7.63 -3.70 -17.43
C PHE A 91 7.55 -4.83 -18.47
N GLY A 92 7.67 -6.10 -18.05
CA GLY A 92 7.52 -7.27 -18.93
C GLY A 92 8.71 -7.53 -19.86
N ASP A 93 9.83 -6.83 -19.67
CA ASP A 93 11.08 -7.00 -20.43
C ASP A 93 12.20 -7.72 -19.64
N GLY A 94 11.89 -8.17 -18.42
CA GLY A 94 12.82 -8.84 -17.53
C GLY A 94 13.74 -7.89 -16.73
N THR A 95 13.54 -6.58 -16.84
CA THR A 95 14.19 -5.61 -15.95
C THR A 95 13.63 -5.69 -14.52
N ALA A 96 14.33 -5.07 -13.57
CA ALA A 96 13.89 -5.07 -12.17
C ALA A 96 12.58 -4.29 -12.01
N VAL A 97 11.72 -4.78 -11.11
CA VAL A 97 10.49 -4.07 -10.72
C VAL A 97 10.80 -2.77 -10.00
N THR A 98 9.88 -1.80 -10.06
CA THR A 98 10.00 -0.52 -9.34
C THR A 98 8.73 -0.20 -8.54
N ASP A 99 8.88 0.58 -7.47
CA ASP A 99 7.80 1.04 -6.58
C ASP A 99 7.41 2.51 -6.79
N GLU A 100 7.96 3.15 -7.82
CA GLU A 100 7.61 4.51 -8.19
C GLU A 100 6.12 4.68 -8.50
N THR A 101 5.55 5.85 -8.17
CA THR A 101 4.13 6.12 -8.42
C THR A 101 3.81 6.15 -9.90
N SER A 102 4.62 6.81 -10.73
CA SER A 102 4.45 6.96 -12.18
C SER A 102 5.83 6.98 -12.85
N PRO A 103 6.43 5.80 -13.11
CA PRO A 103 7.80 5.70 -13.62
C PRO A 103 7.89 6.03 -15.12
N ALA A 104 9.10 6.39 -15.54
CA ALA A 104 9.52 6.30 -16.93
C ALA A 104 10.41 5.06 -17.10
N HIS A 105 10.19 4.28 -18.16
CA HIS A 105 11.00 3.09 -18.46
C HIS A 105 11.59 3.17 -19.86
N THR A 106 12.79 2.61 -20.01
CA THR A 106 13.50 2.58 -21.29
C THR A 106 13.75 1.14 -21.69
N TYR A 107 13.13 0.70 -22.77
CA TYR A 107 13.27 -0.64 -23.31
C TYR A 107 14.52 -0.75 -24.18
N SER A 108 15.28 -1.83 -24.02
CA SER A 108 16.52 -2.05 -24.78
C SER A 108 16.30 -2.57 -26.19
N SER A 109 15.11 -3.06 -26.51
CA SER A 109 14.81 -3.72 -27.78
C SER A 109 13.38 -3.42 -28.23
N ALA A 110 13.15 -3.48 -29.55
CA ALA A 110 11.81 -3.35 -30.10
C ALA A 110 11.02 -4.62 -29.78
N GLY A 111 9.73 -4.48 -29.51
CA GLY A 111 8.90 -5.62 -29.18
C GLY A 111 7.57 -5.26 -28.54
N THR A 112 6.83 -6.31 -28.21
CA THR A 112 5.56 -6.22 -27.50
C THR A 112 5.78 -6.63 -26.06
N TYR A 113 5.49 -5.72 -25.14
CA TYR A 113 5.72 -5.91 -23.71
C TYR A 113 4.40 -5.91 -22.93
N THR A 114 4.29 -6.82 -21.96
CA THR A 114 3.12 -6.90 -21.07
C THR A 114 3.46 -6.22 -19.76
N VAL A 115 3.01 -4.97 -19.62
CA VAL A 115 3.26 -4.16 -18.43
C VAL A 115 2.19 -4.44 -17.38
N THR A 116 2.62 -4.69 -16.15
CA THR A 116 1.76 -4.94 -14.99
C THR A 116 1.99 -3.90 -13.91
N LEU A 117 0.93 -3.17 -13.55
CA LEU A 117 0.89 -2.36 -12.33
C LEU A 117 0.14 -3.15 -11.26
N THR A 118 0.81 -3.42 -10.13
CA THR A 118 0.17 -3.92 -8.90
C THR A 118 -0.03 -2.76 -7.96
N ALA A 119 -1.28 -2.43 -7.63
CA ALA A 119 -1.62 -1.39 -6.67
C ALA A 119 -1.96 -2.05 -5.33
N ILE A 120 -1.39 -1.54 -4.24
CA ILE A 120 -1.48 -2.12 -2.89
C ILE A 120 -2.23 -1.15 -1.98
N GLY A 121 -3.32 -1.61 -1.37
CA GLY A 121 -4.13 -0.84 -0.43
C GLY A 121 -3.53 -0.77 0.98
N ILE A 122 -4.10 0.09 1.82
CA ILE A 122 -3.63 0.36 3.19
C ILE A 122 -3.61 -0.88 4.10
N THR A 123 -4.46 -1.88 3.84
CA THR A 123 -4.51 -3.16 4.56
C THR A 123 -3.78 -4.29 3.84
N GLY A 124 -3.01 -3.99 2.79
CA GLY A 124 -2.21 -4.97 2.03
C GLY A 124 -2.94 -5.72 0.91
N GLU A 125 -4.26 -5.52 0.73
CA GLU A 125 -4.97 -6.03 -0.45
C GLU A 125 -4.36 -5.49 -1.74
N GLN A 126 -4.44 -6.27 -2.81
CA GLN A 126 -3.84 -5.91 -4.09
C GLN A 126 -4.86 -5.98 -5.23
N ASP A 127 -4.64 -5.14 -6.22
CA ASP A 127 -5.29 -5.22 -7.53
C ASP A 127 -4.24 -5.03 -8.63
N LYS A 128 -4.52 -5.55 -9.83
CA LYS A 128 -3.59 -5.50 -10.96
C LYS A 128 -4.23 -4.90 -12.20
N SER A 129 -3.50 -4.00 -12.84
CA SER A 129 -3.79 -3.51 -14.18
C SER A 129 -2.72 -4.03 -15.12
N ILE A 130 -3.14 -4.59 -16.26
CA ILE A 130 -2.24 -5.19 -17.24
C ILE A 130 -2.51 -4.52 -18.59
N LYS A 131 -1.46 -4.03 -19.26
CA LYS A 131 -1.56 -3.49 -20.63
C LYS A 131 -0.41 -3.99 -21.48
N THR A 132 -0.76 -4.36 -22.70
CA THR A 132 0.22 -4.66 -23.74
C THR A 132 0.60 -3.38 -24.46
N ILE A 133 1.91 -3.13 -24.59
CA ILE A 133 2.44 -1.99 -25.32
C ILE A 133 3.38 -2.46 -26.42
N GLU A 134 3.38 -1.76 -27.54
CA GLU A 134 4.33 -1.97 -28.63
C GLU A 134 5.40 -0.88 -28.57
N VAL A 135 6.66 -1.30 -28.53
CA VAL A 135 7.82 -0.42 -28.45
C VAL A 135 8.65 -0.60 -29.71
N ILE A 136 9.00 0.54 -30.32
CA ILE A 136 9.82 0.59 -31.52
C ILE A 136 11.18 1.17 -31.12
N VAL A 137 12.26 0.47 -31.46
CA VAL A 137 13.63 0.98 -31.34
C VAL A 137 14.07 1.41 -32.74
N PRO A 138 14.53 2.66 -32.93
CA PRO A 138 15.03 3.14 -34.22
C PRO A 138 16.35 2.47 -34.64
#